data_AF-A0A7W0QQP7-F1
#
_entry.id   AF-A0A7W0QQP7-F1
#
_cell.length_a   1.000
_cell.length_b   1.000
_cell.length_c   1.000
_cell.angle_alpha   90.00
_cell.angle_beta   90.00
_cell.angle_gamma   90.00
#
_symmetry.space_group_name_H-M   'P 1'
#
loop_
_entity.id
_entity.type
_entity.pdbx_description
1 polymer ?
#
loop_
_entity_poly.entity_id
_entity_poly.type
_entity_poly.pdbx_seq_one_letter_code
_entity_poly.pdbx_strand_id
1 'polypeptide(L)'
;GDKIPRKGGPGTSRSDLLIVNKTDLAPMVGASLEVMARDAKVQRGDRPTLFTNLRESEGVDSVVRWLDLQVEIHARPHAHAV
;
A
#
# COMPACT_ATOMS: atom_id res chain seq x y z
N GLY A 1 17.05 1.02 3.09
CA GLY A 1 15.77 0.58 2.48
C GLY A 1 15.02 1.70 1.77
N ASP A 2 15.50 2.95 1.84
CA ASP A 2 14.71 4.17 1.61
C ASP A 2 14.21 4.45 0.20
N LYS A 3 14.67 3.69 -0.79
CA LYS A 3 14.52 4.09 -2.20
C LYS A 3 13.59 3.16 -2.97
N ILE A 4 12.91 2.21 -2.33
CA ILE A 4 12.04 1.26 -3.05
C ILE A 4 10.88 1.98 -3.76
N PRO A 5 10.13 2.89 -3.12
CA PRO A 5 9.14 3.70 -3.84
C PRO A 5 9.74 4.47 -5.00
N ARG A 6 10.87 5.16 -4.76
CA ARG A 6 11.59 5.96 -5.77
C ARG A 6 11.95 5.19 -7.04
N LYS A 7 12.28 3.90 -6.93
CA LYS A 7 12.67 3.08 -8.09
C LYS A 7 11.54 2.89 -9.12
N GLY A 8 10.28 3.07 -8.74
CA GLY A 8 9.16 3.12 -9.69
C GLY A 8 8.84 1.84 -10.45
N GLY A 9 9.37 0.68 -10.02
CA GLY A 9 9.08 -0.61 -10.66
C GLY A 9 7.58 -0.94 -10.68
N PRO A 10 7.11 -1.85 -11.56
CA PRO A 10 5.68 -2.07 -11.80
C PRO A 10 4.89 -2.47 -10.55
N GLY A 11 5.48 -3.26 -9.64
CA GLY A 11 4.85 -3.56 -8.35
C GLY A 11 4.65 -2.31 -7.49
N THR A 12 5.57 -1.35 -7.56
CA THR A 12 5.49 -0.09 -6.82
C THR A 12 4.73 1.00 -7.57
N SER A 13 4.59 0.98 -8.88
CA SER A 13 3.87 2.05 -9.62
C SER A 13 2.45 1.66 -10.04
N ARG A 14 2.19 0.36 -10.27
CA ARG A 14 0.95 -0.11 -10.91
C ARG A 14 0.03 -0.96 -10.03
N SER A 15 0.49 -1.45 -8.88
CA SER A 15 -0.40 -2.22 -7.99
C SER A 15 -1.60 -1.39 -7.55
N ASP A 16 -2.73 -2.01 -7.23
CA ASP A 16 -3.91 -1.30 -6.73
C ASP A 16 -3.72 -0.80 -5.29
N LEU A 17 -2.94 -1.55 -4.50
CA LEU A 17 -2.51 -1.21 -3.15
C LEU A 17 -1.00 -1.41 -3.00
N LEU A 18 -0.32 -0.48 -2.32
CA LEU A 18 1.05 -0.68 -1.86
C LEU A 18 1.06 -0.82 -0.34
N ILE A 19 1.70 -1.87 0.18
CA ILE A 19 1.90 -2.06 1.61
C ILE A 19 3.39 -1.94 1.92
N VAL A 20 3.75 -0.98 2.77
CA VAL A 20 5.07 -0.86 3.38
C VAL A 20 4.99 -1.53 4.74
N ASN A 21 5.53 -2.76 4.85
CA ASN A 21 5.54 -3.53 6.09
C ASN A 21 6.89 -3.43 6.82
N LYS A 22 6.88 -3.77 8.10
CA LYS A 22 8.01 -3.74 9.05
C LYS A 22 8.47 -2.32 9.36
N THR A 23 7.52 -1.41 9.58
CA THR A 23 7.81 -0.01 9.90
C THR A 23 8.60 0.16 11.19
N ASP A 24 8.50 -0.80 12.12
CA ASP A 24 9.29 -0.89 13.34
C ASP A 24 10.80 -0.96 13.10
N LEU A 25 11.23 -1.53 11.97
CA LEU A 25 12.64 -1.65 11.64
C LEU A 25 13.24 -0.36 11.07
N ALA A 26 12.42 0.65 10.75
CA ALA A 26 12.88 1.86 10.09
C ALA A 26 14.04 2.56 10.83
N PRO A 27 14.00 2.76 12.16
CA PRO A 27 15.11 3.37 12.90
C PRO A 27 16.40 2.54 12.83
N MET A 28 16.27 1.21 12.81
CA MET A 28 17.42 0.28 12.84
C MET A 28 18.18 0.23 11.51
N VAL A 29 17.49 0.51 10.39
CA VAL A 29 18.08 0.50 9.05
C VAL A 29 18.30 1.89 8.47
N GLY A 30 18.17 2.93 9.31
CA GLY A 30 18.30 4.33 8.92
C GLY A 30 17.27 4.78 7.90
N ALA A 31 16.08 4.18 7.91
CA ALA A 31 15.02 4.48 6.96
C ALA A 31 14.05 5.57 7.44
N SER A 32 13.60 6.42 6.51
CA SER A 32 12.59 7.44 6.77
C SER A 32 11.25 7.08 6.14
N LEU A 33 10.25 6.80 6.99
CA LEU A 33 8.88 6.51 6.55
C LEU A 33 8.23 7.70 5.84
N GLU A 34 8.57 8.92 6.23
CA GLU A 34 8.11 10.16 5.58
C GLU A 34 8.63 10.27 4.14
N VAL A 35 9.93 10.00 3.92
CA VAL A 35 10.51 9.99 2.57
C VAL A 35 9.86 8.90 1.73
N MET A 36 9.61 7.71 2.29
CA MET A 36 8.92 6.64 1.60
C MET A 36 7.48 7.02 1.21
N ALA A 37 6.75 7.70 2.09
CA ALA A 37 5.38 8.15 1.84
C ALA A 37 5.33 9.19 0.71
N ARG A 38 6.24 10.18 0.75
CA ARG A 38 6.38 11.18 -0.32
C ARG A 38 6.75 10.53 -1.65
N ASP A 39 7.76 9.66 -1.66
CA ASP A 39 8.23 9.02 -2.88
C ASP A 39 7.16 8.06 -3.47
N ALA A 40 6.37 7.40 -2.61
CA ALA A 40 5.22 6.60 -3.05
C ALA A 40 4.11 7.48 -3.66
N LYS A 41 3.80 8.63 -3.05
CA LYS A 41 2.83 9.59 -3.58
C LYS A 41 3.23 10.08 -4.98
N VAL A 42 4.50 10.45 -5.15
CA VAL A 42 5.05 10.90 -6.44
C VAL A 42 4.91 9.81 -7.50
N GLN A 43 5.22 8.56 -7.16
CA GLN A 43 5.26 7.48 -8.16
C GLN A 43 3.91 6.84 -8.48
N ARG A 44 2.93 6.98 -7.58
CA ARG A 44 1.65 6.25 -7.68
C ARG A 44 0.42 7.15 -7.74
N GLY A 45 0.58 8.46 -7.52
CA GLY A 45 -0.52 9.43 -7.46
C GLY A 45 -1.41 9.19 -6.24
N ASP A 46 -2.72 9.09 -6.46
CA ASP A 46 -3.72 8.87 -5.40
C ASP A 46 -3.93 7.40 -5.05
N ARG A 47 -3.20 6.47 -5.68
CA ARG A 47 -3.31 5.04 -5.34
C ARG A 47 -2.90 4.81 -3.89
N PRO A 48 -3.66 4.00 -3.13
CA PRO A 48 -3.44 3.84 -1.70
C PRO A 48 -2.08 3.23 -1.39
N THR A 49 -1.47 3.75 -0.33
CA THR A 49 -0.26 3.21 0.30
C THR A 49 -0.52 3.08 1.79
N LEU A 50 -0.33 1.89 2.35
CA LEU A 50 -0.50 1.61 3.77
C LEU A 50 0.85 1.28 4.40
N PHE A 51 1.09 1.83 5.59
CA PHE A 51 2.25 1.56 6.43
C PHE A 51 1.82 0.63 7.55
N THR A 52 2.55 -0.46 7.75
CA THR A 52 2.15 -1.55 8.64
C THR A 52 3.34 -2.09 9.43
N ASN A 53 3.04 -2.53 10.65
CA ASN A 53 3.88 -3.44 11.41
C ASN A 53 3.03 -4.67 11.76
N LEU A 54 3.09 -5.67 10.88
CA LEU A 54 2.29 -6.88 11.04
C LEU A 54 2.69 -7.73 12.26
N ARG A 55 3.87 -7.53 12.84
CA ARG A 55 4.26 -8.21 14.08
C ARG A 55 3.40 -7.75 15.25
N GLU A 56 3.16 -6.45 15.33
CA GLU A 56 2.34 -5.81 16.38
C GLU A 56 0.87 -5.61 15.93
N SER A 57 0.50 -6.18 14.78
CA SER A 57 -0.83 -6.03 14.15
C SER A 57 -1.21 -4.58 13.79
N GLU A 58 -0.25 -3.66 13.70
CA GLU A 58 -0.49 -2.27 13.32
C GLU A 58 -0.82 -2.16 11.84
N GLY A 59 -1.95 -1.50 11.52
CA GLY A 59 -2.41 -1.26 10.16
C GLY A 59 -3.08 -2.46 9.49
N VAL A 60 -3.20 -3.61 10.19
CA VAL A 60 -3.93 -4.80 9.69
C VAL A 60 -5.37 -4.45 9.37
N ASP A 61 -6.08 -3.75 10.25
CA ASP A 61 -7.48 -3.37 10.02
C ASP A 61 -7.66 -2.51 8.77
N SER A 62 -6.67 -1.67 8.45
CA SER A 62 -6.71 -0.85 7.24
C SER A 62 -6.56 -1.70 5.98
N VAL A 63 -5.74 -2.76 6.03
CA VAL A 63 -5.61 -3.72 4.93
C VAL A 63 -6.90 -4.52 4.75
N VAL A 64 -7.46 -5.04 5.85
CA VAL A 64 -8.73 -5.80 5.81
C VAL A 64 -9.87 -4.94 5.27
N ARG A 65 -10.06 -3.72 5.79
CA ARG A 65 -11.08 -2.79 5.27
C ARG A 65 -10.91 -2.50 3.78
N TRP A 66 -9.67 -2.36 3.30
CA TRP A 66 -9.44 -2.15 1.88
C TRP A 66 -9.86 -3.37 1.06
N LEU A 67 -9.53 -4.58 1.52
CA LEU A 67 -9.94 -5.83 0.89
C LEU A 67 -11.46 -6.00 0.86
N ASP A 68 -12.15 -5.74 1.98
CA ASP A 68 -13.61 -5.81 2.05
C ASP A 68 -14.26 -4.87 1.03
N LEU A 69 -13.77 -3.62 0.95
CA LEU A 69 -14.24 -2.66 -0.05
C LEU A 69 -13.99 -3.15 -1.49
N GLN A 70 -12.83 -3.76 -1.77
CA GLN A 70 -12.57 -4.33 -3.09
C GLN A 70 -13.53 -5.48 -3.40
N VAL A 71 -13.79 -6.37 -2.44
CA VAL A 71 -14.74 -7.46 -2.62
C VAL A 71 -16.13 -6.89 -2.91
N GLU A 72 -16.60 -5.90 -2.16
CA GLU A 72 -17.91 -5.26 -2.37
C GLU A 72 -18.04 -4.61 -3.76
N ILE A 73 -17.00 -3.91 -4.21
CA ILE A 73 -16.97 -3.26 -5.53
C ILE A 73 -17.11 -4.30 -6.65
N HIS A 74 -16.42 -5.43 -6.52
CA HIS A 74 -16.34 -6.46 -7.56
C HIS A 74 -17.41 -7.56 -7.42
N ALA A 75 -18.11 -7.66 -6.29
CA ALA A 75 -19.20 -8.60 -6.06
C ALA A 75 -20.51 -8.19 -6.76
N ARG A 76 -20.59 -7.00 -7.36
CA ARG A 76 -21.72 -6.63 -8.20
C ARG A 76 -21.71 -7.51 -9.45
N PRO A 77 -22.75 -8.33 -9.71
CA PRO A 77 -22.81 -9.10 -10.94
C PRO A 77 -22.73 -8.14 -12.11
N HIS A 78 -21.85 -8.42 -13.08
CA HIS A 78 -21.90 -7.80 -14.38
C HIS A 78 -23.32 -8.01 -14.91
N ALA A 79 -24.16 -6.97 -14.84
CA ALA A 79 -25.44 -6.99 -15.50
C ALA A 79 -25.13 -7.20 -16.99
N HIS A 80 -25.38 -8.43 -17.47
CA HIS A 80 -25.34 -8.73 -18.88
C HIS A 80 -26.34 -7.79 -19.55
N ALA A 81 -25.81 -6.79 -20.26
CA ALA A 81 -26.57 -6.01 -21.21
C ALA A 81 -27.10 -7.00 -22.25
N VAL A 82 -28.43 -7.11 -22.28
CA VAL A 82 -29.21 -7.86 -23.28
C VAL A 82 -29.20 -7.08 -24.58
#